data_AF-A0A968XQ15-F1
#
_entry.id   AF-A0A968XQ15-F1
#
_cell.length_a   1.000
_cell.length_b   1.000
_cell.length_c   1.000
_cell.angle_alpha   90.00
_cell.angle_beta   90.00
_cell.angle_gamma   90.00
#
_symmetry.space_group_name_H-M   'P 1'
#
loop_
_entity.id
_entity.type
_entity.pdbx_description
1 polymer ?
#
loop_
_entity_poly.entity_id
_entity_poly.type
_entity_poly.pdbx_seq_one_letter_code
_entity_poly.pdbx_strand_id
1 'polypeptide(L)'
;MSRKALAKLSAQTGVVDSGWDANLGTVEPSGGDPVRSLAISEANFETNLFVGGNFSGIGGTDIAHAAKLSTTGSGAVDPAWRPAPYSAVSAIAAKGKSVYMAMQNPCRAELGCVSGRLTRTSVIGNGAPDPSWQVEVGPDDFYAFVGTLVLTDSSVLIGSSLATVNGEVSLGIMKLDQEKGARDPGFSAHAQTPGSVKAIARQPDGKVIIGGDFWFVSGLPRQNLARVSTNGTLDTAWAPRPTTSSMRCCSAGVTCSWEVGSNKSAESSSMPLPRLRRSAILWI
;
A
#
# COMPACT_ATOMS: atom_id res chain seq x y z
N MET A 1 18.40 12.06 20.21
CA MET A 1 18.63 11.46 18.88
C MET A 1 17.47 11.85 17.97
N SER A 2 17.74 12.18 16.70
CA SER A 2 16.69 12.51 15.73
C SER A 2 16.05 11.21 15.23
N ARG A 3 14.75 11.01 15.51
CA ARG A 3 13.97 9.92 14.92
C ARG A 3 14.01 10.02 13.40
N LYS A 4 14.13 8.88 12.71
CA LYS A 4 14.11 8.84 11.24
C LYS A 4 12.83 8.17 10.77
N ALA A 5 11.97 8.94 10.11
CA ALA A 5 10.80 8.51 9.32
C ALA A 5 9.67 7.72 10.02
N LEU A 6 9.85 7.23 11.24
CA LEU A 6 8.80 6.64 12.06
C LEU A 6 8.72 7.31 13.43
N ALA A 7 7.49 7.51 13.89
CA ALA A 7 7.19 7.94 15.24
C ALA A 7 5.88 7.29 15.67
N LYS A 8 5.80 6.92 16.95
CA LYS A 8 4.55 6.54 17.60
C LYS A 8 4.00 7.76 18.32
N LEU A 9 2.70 8.00 18.20
CA LEU A 9 2.01 9.11 18.84
C LEU A 9 0.89 8.56 19.73
N SER A 10 0.62 9.21 20.85
CA SER A 10 -0.59 8.93 21.62
C SER A 10 -1.83 9.29 20.80
N ALA A 11 -2.78 8.36 20.70
CA ALA A 11 -4.05 8.60 20.02
C ALA A 11 -4.90 9.68 20.74
N GLN A 12 -4.70 9.89 22.05
CA GLN A 12 -5.45 10.85 22.84
C GLN A 12 -4.86 12.26 22.77
N THR A 13 -3.53 12.38 22.78
CA THR A 13 -2.86 13.69 22.93
C THR A 13 -2.07 14.12 21.70
N GLY A 14 -1.81 13.22 20.75
CA GLY A 14 -0.91 13.46 19.63
C GLY A 14 0.56 13.65 20.04
N VAL A 15 0.89 13.44 21.32
CA VAL A 15 2.27 13.55 21.81
C VAL A 15 3.07 12.35 21.34
N VAL A 16 4.28 12.60 20.85
CA VAL A 16 5.20 11.55 20.40
C VAL A 16 5.68 10.74 21.61
N ASP A 17 5.56 9.42 21.53
CA ASP A 17 6.12 8.50 22.51
C ASP A 17 7.66 8.55 22.43
N SER A 18 8.29 9.16 23.45
CA SER A 18 9.74 9.33 23.49
C SER A 18 10.50 8.01 23.65
N GLY A 19 9.85 6.96 24.18
CA GLY A 19 10.46 5.65 24.40
C GLY A 19 10.46 4.77 23.15
N TRP A 20 9.62 5.08 22.16
CA TRP A 20 9.51 4.32 20.93
C TRP A 20 10.37 4.94 19.81
N ASP A 21 11.32 4.17 19.29
CA ASP A 21 12.16 4.49 18.14
C ASP A 21 12.67 3.20 17.49
N ALA A 22 12.07 2.83 16.35
CA ALA A 22 12.48 1.68 15.56
C ALA A 22 13.92 1.78 15.00
N ASN A 23 14.56 2.94 15.14
CA ASN A 23 15.92 3.21 14.71
C ASN A 23 16.13 2.81 13.24
N LEU A 24 15.33 3.40 12.35
CA LEU A 24 15.55 3.28 10.90
C LEU A 24 16.97 3.72 10.58
N GLY A 25 17.77 2.81 10.03
CA GLY A 25 19.21 3.00 9.89
C GLY A 25 19.54 3.96 8.74
N THR A 26 19.99 3.37 7.63
CA THR A 26 20.38 4.05 6.40
C THR A 26 19.21 4.11 5.42
N VAL A 27 18.96 5.31 4.87
CA VAL A 27 18.16 5.47 3.67
C VAL A 27 19.05 5.14 2.48
N GLU A 28 18.52 4.46 1.47
CA GLU A 28 19.25 4.23 0.22
C GLU A 28 19.86 5.55 -0.32
N PRO A 29 21.13 5.55 -0.81
CA PRO A 29 21.83 6.76 -1.23
C PRO A 29 21.13 7.55 -2.35
N SER A 30 20.26 6.89 -3.11
CA SER A 30 19.47 7.45 -4.20
C SER A 30 18.46 8.53 -3.75
N GLY A 31 18.24 8.70 -2.44
CA GLY A 31 17.27 9.64 -1.90
C GLY A 31 15.82 9.14 -2.09
N GLY A 32 14.98 9.38 -1.10
CA GLY A 32 13.58 8.98 -1.14
C GLY A 32 13.00 8.76 0.25
N ASP A 33 11.68 8.52 0.31
CA ASP A 33 10.98 8.22 1.55
C ASP A 33 11.37 6.80 2.02
N PRO A 34 12.11 6.64 3.14
CA PRO A 34 12.55 5.32 3.57
C PRO A 34 11.38 4.45 3.98
N VAL A 35 10.32 5.03 4.55
CA VAL A 35 9.05 4.34 4.80
C VAL A 35 8.00 4.85 3.83
N ARG A 36 7.35 3.93 3.12
CA ARG A 36 6.30 4.22 2.14
C ARG A 36 4.93 3.71 2.55
N SER A 37 4.88 2.62 3.31
CA SER A 37 3.64 1.98 3.71
C SER A 37 3.78 1.30 5.06
N LEU A 38 2.68 1.28 5.81
CA LEU A 38 2.57 0.61 7.10
C LEU A 38 1.36 -0.33 7.07
N ALA A 39 1.45 -1.44 7.78
CA ALA A 39 0.33 -2.34 8.01
C ALA A 39 0.37 -2.87 9.43
N ILE A 40 -0.81 -3.09 10.02
CA ILE A 40 -0.94 -3.81 11.28
C ILE A 40 -1.77 -5.06 11.04
N SER A 41 -1.37 -6.15 11.68
CA SER A 41 -2.20 -7.35 11.77
C SER A 41 -2.21 -7.88 13.19
N GLU A 42 -3.40 -8.25 13.64
CA GLU A 42 -3.56 -9.05 14.85
C GLU A 42 -3.47 -10.53 14.47
N ALA A 43 -2.46 -11.20 15.01
CA ALA A 43 -2.25 -12.62 14.79
C ALA A 43 -1.57 -13.23 16.00
N ASN A 44 -2.01 -14.43 16.39
CA ASN A 44 -1.52 -15.15 17.57
C ASN A 44 -1.57 -14.31 18.86
N PHE A 45 -2.63 -13.52 19.03
CA PHE A 45 -2.81 -12.63 20.19
C PHE A 45 -1.76 -11.51 20.30
N GLU A 46 -1.03 -11.22 19.22
CA GLU A 46 -0.05 -10.14 19.14
C GLU A 46 -0.43 -9.13 18.06
N THR A 47 -0.19 -7.85 18.34
CA THR A 47 -0.24 -6.78 17.35
C THR A 47 1.09 -6.70 16.62
N ASN A 48 1.08 -7.02 15.33
CA ASN A 48 2.28 -7.03 14.49
C ASN A 48 2.29 -5.77 13.62
N LEU A 49 3.29 -4.90 13.78
CA LEU A 49 3.50 -3.75 12.90
C LEU A 49 4.46 -4.12 11.78
N PHE A 50 4.05 -3.92 10.54
CA PHE A 50 4.87 -4.11 9.36
C PHE A 50 5.16 -2.78 8.68
N VAL A 51 6.39 -2.62 8.24
CA VAL A 51 6.89 -1.42 7.57
C VAL A 51 7.42 -1.83 6.20
N GLY A 52 6.94 -1.15 5.16
CA GLY A 52 7.45 -1.27 3.79
C GLY A 52 8.04 0.04 3.30
N GLY A 53 9.14 -0.01 2.55
CA GLY A 53 9.70 1.17 1.92
C GLY A 53 11.07 0.97 1.25
N ASN A 54 11.85 2.04 1.19
CA ASN A 54 13.16 2.11 0.52
C ASN A 54 14.31 2.33 1.54
N PHE A 55 14.37 1.48 2.56
CA PHE A 55 15.45 1.46 3.55
C PHE A 55 16.36 0.26 3.33
N SER A 56 17.65 0.41 3.63
CA SER A 56 18.66 -0.66 3.54
C SER A 56 18.97 -1.32 4.89
N GLY A 57 18.43 -0.78 5.98
CA GLY A 57 18.59 -1.33 7.32
C GLY A 57 17.68 -0.67 8.34
N ILE A 58 17.36 -1.39 9.41
CA ILE A 58 16.49 -0.94 10.50
C ILE A 58 16.92 -1.59 11.82
N GLY A 59 16.83 -0.86 12.94
CA GLY A 59 17.21 -1.38 14.25
C GLY A 59 18.70 -1.73 14.37
N GLY A 60 19.58 -1.16 13.54
CA GLY A 60 20.99 -1.55 13.45
C GLY A 60 21.25 -2.87 12.70
N THR A 61 20.25 -3.41 12.01
CA THR A 61 20.35 -4.63 11.18
C THR A 61 20.40 -4.29 9.68
N ASP A 62 20.73 -5.28 8.86
CA ASP A 62 20.70 -5.25 7.39
C ASP A 62 19.32 -5.63 6.79
N ILE A 63 18.26 -5.64 7.62
CA ILE A 63 16.91 -5.90 7.13
C ILE A 63 16.46 -4.72 6.27
N ALA A 64 16.33 -4.96 4.98
CA ALA A 64 15.98 -3.97 3.97
C ALA A 64 14.53 -4.10 3.51
N HIS A 65 13.96 -2.96 3.10
CA HIS A 65 12.69 -2.78 2.39
C HIS A 65 11.39 -3.21 3.10
N ALA A 66 11.40 -4.29 3.89
CA ALA A 66 10.28 -4.78 4.67
C ALA A 66 10.76 -5.28 6.04
N ALA A 67 10.12 -4.80 7.11
CA ALA A 67 10.46 -5.18 8.47
C ALA A 67 9.20 -5.34 9.33
N LYS A 68 9.31 -6.22 10.32
CA LYS A 68 8.33 -6.38 11.39
C LYS A 68 8.87 -5.74 12.67
N LEU A 69 8.05 -4.92 13.31
CA LEU A 69 8.41 -4.12 14.48
C LEU A 69 7.46 -4.41 15.64
N SER A 70 7.98 -4.31 16.86
CA SER A 70 7.13 -4.28 18.06
C SER A 70 6.36 -2.96 18.15
N THR A 71 5.08 -3.03 18.54
CA THR A 71 4.27 -1.85 18.88
C THR A 71 4.47 -1.38 20.32
N THR A 72 5.18 -2.17 21.13
CA THR A 72 5.47 -1.91 22.54
C THR A 72 6.97 -1.73 22.79
N GLY A 73 7.31 -1.22 23.98
CA GLY A 73 8.70 -0.93 24.34
C GLY A 73 9.34 0.06 23.37
N SER A 74 10.57 -0.23 22.95
CA SER A 74 11.36 0.64 22.08
C SER A 74 11.01 0.58 20.58
N GLY A 75 10.11 -0.31 20.16
CA GLY A 75 9.87 -0.53 18.74
C GLY A 75 10.90 -1.43 18.07
N ALA A 76 11.46 -2.38 18.82
CA ALA A 76 12.47 -3.32 18.35
C ALA A 76 12.04 -4.03 17.05
N VAL A 77 12.99 -4.19 16.12
CA VAL A 77 12.82 -5.01 14.91
C VAL A 77 12.84 -6.49 15.29
N ASP A 78 11.96 -7.28 14.68
CA ASP A 78 12.00 -8.74 14.74
C ASP A 78 13.09 -9.24 13.78
N PRO A 79 14.23 -9.76 14.28
CA PRO A 79 15.33 -10.19 13.42
C PRO A 79 15.04 -11.52 12.71
N ALA A 80 14.02 -12.28 13.15
CA ALA A 80 13.68 -13.55 12.53
C ALA A 80 12.87 -13.34 11.24
N TRP A 81 12.00 -12.32 11.20
CA TRP A 81 11.16 -12.03 10.04
C TRP A 81 11.94 -11.25 8.96
N ARG A 82 12.49 -11.99 7.99
CA ARG A 82 13.35 -11.48 6.90
C ARG A 82 12.81 -11.90 5.53
N PRO A 83 11.76 -11.23 5.02
CA PRO A 83 11.13 -11.59 3.75
C PRO A 83 11.97 -11.34 2.50
N ALA A 84 13.06 -10.56 2.62
CA ALA A 84 14.01 -10.26 1.54
C ALA A 84 13.33 -9.87 0.20
N PRO A 85 12.42 -8.87 0.19
CA PRO A 85 11.81 -8.42 -1.05
C PRO A 85 12.88 -7.90 -2.01
N TYR A 86 12.72 -8.18 -3.30
CA TYR A 86 13.73 -7.88 -4.32
C TYR A 86 14.02 -6.38 -4.51
N SER A 87 13.05 -5.53 -4.19
CA SER A 87 13.20 -4.08 -4.28
C SER A 87 12.33 -3.38 -3.25
N ALA A 88 12.40 -2.05 -3.20
CA ALA A 88 11.62 -1.22 -2.31
C ALA A 88 10.13 -1.58 -2.33
N VAL A 89 9.55 -1.78 -1.14
CA VAL A 89 8.13 -2.07 -0.99
C VAL A 89 7.34 -0.78 -1.13
N SER A 90 6.48 -0.68 -2.15
CA SER A 90 5.64 0.49 -2.40
C SER A 90 4.36 0.47 -1.58
N ALA A 91 3.81 -0.72 -1.33
CA ALA A 91 2.62 -0.93 -0.53
C ALA A 91 2.76 -2.24 0.28
N ILE A 92 2.31 -2.20 1.52
CA ILE A 92 2.19 -3.36 2.40
C ILE A 92 0.81 -3.37 3.03
N ALA A 93 0.17 -4.53 3.08
CA ALA A 93 -1.09 -4.74 3.77
C ALA A 93 -1.05 -6.08 4.50
N ALA A 94 -1.70 -6.19 5.66
CA ALA A 94 -1.69 -7.41 6.45
C ALA A 94 -3.08 -7.69 7.03
N LYS A 95 -3.43 -8.98 7.14
CA LYS A 95 -4.68 -9.44 7.73
C LYS A 95 -4.50 -10.87 8.24
N GLY A 96 -4.85 -11.10 9.51
CA GLY A 96 -4.62 -12.38 10.17
C GLY A 96 -3.16 -12.80 10.03
N LYS A 97 -2.93 -14.02 9.53
CA LYS A 97 -1.58 -14.56 9.38
C LYS A 97 -0.85 -14.15 8.09
N SER A 98 -1.48 -13.36 7.22
CA SER A 98 -0.93 -13.04 5.91
C SER A 98 -0.48 -11.58 5.79
N VAL A 99 0.67 -11.38 5.15
CA VAL A 99 1.23 -10.09 4.78
C VAL A 99 1.38 -10.06 3.26
N TYR A 100 0.83 -9.04 2.62
CA TYR A 100 0.87 -8.82 1.17
C TYR A 100 1.77 -7.62 0.91
N MET A 101 2.72 -7.79 0.00
CA MET A 101 3.68 -6.74 -0.34
C MET A 101 3.69 -6.54 -1.85
N ALA A 102 3.79 -5.27 -2.23
CA ALA A 102 4.04 -4.87 -3.60
C ALA A 102 5.41 -4.21 -3.73
N MET A 103 6.20 -4.67 -4.68
CA MET A 103 7.54 -4.19 -4.95
C MET A 103 7.54 -3.17 -6.09
N GLN A 104 8.39 -2.13 -5.98
CA GLN A 104 8.50 -1.08 -6.98
C GLN A 104 9.05 -1.60 -8.31
N ASN A 105 10.02 -2.50 -8.26
CA ASN A 105 10.66 -3.11 -9.43
C ASN A 105 10.37 -4.60 -9.47
N PRO A 106 10.20 -5.18 -10.66
CA PRO A 106 9.96 -6.60 -10.79
C PRO A 106 11.25 -7.37 -10.48
N CYS A 107 11.14 -8.51 -9.81
CA CYS A 107 12.21 -9.50 -9.86
C CYS A 107 12.32 -10.07 -11.28
N ARG A 108 13.55 -10.15 -11.81
CA ARG A 108 13.80 -10.67 -13.15
C ARG A 108 13.72 -12.20 -13.15
N ALA A 109 13.11 -12.78 -14.18
CA ALA A 109 13.02 -14.24 -14.35
C ALA A 109 14.41 -14.91 -14.38
N GLU A 110 15.42 -14.21 -14.91
CA GLU A 110 16.84 -14.62 -14.90
C GLU A 110 17.42 -14.82 -13.50
N LEU A 111 16.78 -14.28 -12.46
CA LEU A 111 17.15 -14.43 -11.05
C LEU A 111 16.29 -15.50 -10.33
N GLY A 112 15.48 -16.28 -11.06
CA GLY A 112 14.72 -17.41 -10.53
C GLY A 112 13.39 -17.07 -9.85
N CYS A 113 12.88 -15.85 -10.02
CA CYS A 113 11.63 -15.42 -9.40
C CYS A 113 10.39 -15.81 -10.21
N VAL A 114 9.34 -16.25 -9.50
CA VAL A 114 8.05 -16.69 -10.09
C VAL A 114 6.97 -15.59 -10.01
N SER A 115 7.11 -14.59 -9.12
CA SER A 115 6.26 -13.40 -9.09
C SER A 115 7.09 -12.13 -8.96
N GLY A 116 7.04 -11.28 -9.98
CA GLY A 116 7.95 -10.14 -10.10
C GLY A 116 7.66 -9.02 -9.11
N ARG A 117 6.39 -8.70 -8.82
CA ARG A 117 6.01 -7.44 -8.14
C ARG A 117 5.08 -7.61 -6.95
N LEU A 118 4.53 -8.79 -6.72
CA LEU A 118 3.58 -9.05 -5.65
C LEU A 118 4.04 -10.29 -4.90
N THR A 119 3.94 -10.26 -3.57
CA THR A 119 4.20 -11.45 -2.77
C THR A 119 3.28 -11.49 -1.57
N ARG A 120 2.93 -12.70 -1.17
CA ARG A 120 2.31 -12.97 0.13
C ARG A 120 3.34 -13.69 0.99
N THR A 121 3.36 -13.37 2.27
CA THR A 121 4.11 -14.12 3.27
C THR A 121 3.30 -14.28 4.56
N SER A 122 3.83 -15.06 5.49
CA SER A 122 3.29 -15.27 6.83
C SER A 122 3.79 -14.21 7.81
N VAL A 123 2.95 -13.83 8.78
CA VAL A 123 3.36 -13.05 9.96
C VAL A 123 4.26 -13.84 10.92
N ILE A 124 4.30 -15.17 10.78
CA ILE A 124 5.04 -16.12 11.61
C ILE A 124 6.24 -16.66 10.84
N GLY A 125 7.34 -16.91 11.55
CA GLY A 125 8.54 -17.49 10.98
C GLY A 125 9.39 -16.43 10.27
N ASN A 126 10.11 -16.84 9.24
CA ASN A 126 11.11 -16.00 8.61
C ASN A 126 10.58 -15.02 7.56
N GLY A 127 9.27 -14.97 7.32
CA GLY A 127 8.71 -14.12 6.26
C GLY A 127 9.02 -14.62 4.84
N ALA A 128 9.37 -15.89 4.64
CA ALA A 128 9.57 -16.43 3.30
C ALA A 128 8.33 -16.21 2.40
N PRO A 129 8.51 -15.86 1.11
CA PRO A 129 7.42 -15.79 0.15
C PRO A 129 6.63 -17.10 0.07
N ASP A 130 5.31 -16.97 -0.02
CA ASP A 130 4.40 -18.10 -0.14
C ASP A 130 4.36 -18.61 -1.60
N PRO A 131 4.87 -19.82 -1.88
CA PRO A 131 4.91 -20.35 -3.24
C PRO A 131 3.52 -20.70 -3.79
N SER A 132 2.48 -20.80 -2.94
CA SER A 132 1.11 -21.09 -3.38
C SER A 132 0.33 -19.84 -3.82
N TRP A 133 0.84 -18.65 -3.51
CA TRP A 133 0.25 -17.38 -3.89
C TRP A 133 1.13 -16.70 -4.93
N GLN A 134 0.94 -17.06 -6.20
CA GLN A 134 1.70 -16.51 -7.32
C GLN A 134 0.78 -15.68 -8.19
N VAL A 135 1.14 -14.43 -8.39
CA VAL A 135 0.46 -13.52 -9.32
C VAL A 135 1.41 -13.29 -10.49
N GLU A 136 1.02 -13.73 -11.68
CA GLU A 136 1.80 -13.47 -12.89
C GLU A 136 1.48 -12.06 -13.36
N VAL A 137 2.38 -11.14 -13.06
CA VAL A 137 2.31 -9.80 -13.60
C VAL A 137 3.01 -9.81 -14.96
N GLY A 138 2.33 -9.35 -16.01
CA GLY A 138 2.77 -9.49 -17.40
C GLY A 138 4.21 -9.01 -17.63
N PRO A 139 4.95 -9.67 -18.55
CA PRO A 139 6.41 -9.56 -18.66
C PRO A 139 6.96 -8.19 -19.10
N ASP A 140 6.13 -7.31 -19.69
CA ASP A 140 6.67 -6.22 -20.52
C ASP A 140 6.58 -4.80 -19.91
N ASP A 141 5.92 -4.60 -18.77
CA ASP A 141 5.78 -3.25 -18.21
C ASP A 141 6.84 -2.95 -17.15
N PHE A 142 8.06 -2.63 -17.60
CA PHE A 142 9.11 -2.11 -16.73
C PHE A 142 8.66 -0.85 -15.95
N TYR A 143 7.78 -0.05 -16.54
CA TYR A 143 7.20 1.17 -15.96
C TYR A 143 5.95 0.96 -15.12
N ALA A 144 5.42 -0.26 -15.04
CA ALA A 144 4.29 -0.50 -14.19
C ALA A 144 4.68 -0.44 -12.72
N PHE A 145 4.03 0.43 -11.95
CA PHE A 145 4.19 0.47 -10.51
C PHE A 145 2.86 0.13 -9.84
N VAL A 146 2.94 -0.57 -8.70
CA VAL A 146 1.80 -0.75 -7.81
C VAL A 146 1.75 0.44 -6.87
N GLY A 147 0.69 1.24 -6.99
CA GLY A 147 0.47 2.42 -6.17
C GLY A 147 -0.11 2.09 -4.80
N THR A 148 -0.94 1.04 -4.71
CA THR A 148 -1.63 0.70 -3.46
C THR A 148 -2.09 -0.76 -3.41
N LEU A 149 -2.18 -1.30 -2.20
CA LEU A 149 -2.77 -2.59 -1.86
C LEU A 149 -3.83 -2.37 -0.78
N VAL A 150 -5.05 -2.85 -1.00
CA VAL A 150 -6.15 -2.72 -0.04
C VAL A 150 -6.80 -4.08 0.17
N LEU A 151 -6.83 -4.54 1.43
CA LEU A 151 -7.49 -5.78 1.79
C LEU A 151 -8.99 -5.56 2.02
N THR A 152 -9.77 -6.47 1.46
CA THR A 152 -11.20 -6.64 1.72
C THR A 152 -11.43 -7.90 2.56
N ASP A 153 -12.66 -8.37 2.63
CA ASP A 153 -13.01 -9.52 3.45
C ASP A 153 -12.44 -10.82 2.88
N SER A 154 -12.35 -10.96 1.56
CA SER A 154 -11.80 -12.14 0.88
C SER A 154 -10.81 -11.82 -0.26
N SER A 155 -10.59 -10.55 -0.57
CA SER A 155 -9.82 -10.15 -1.76
C SER A 155 -8.76 -9.10 -1.47
N VAL A 156 -7.73 -9.06 -2.32
CA VAL A 156 -6.73 -8.00 -2.38
C VAL A 156 -7.07 -7.11 -3.58
N LEU A 157 -7.39 -5.85 -3.32
CA LEU A 157 -7.52 -4.83 -4.36
C LEU A 157 -6.16 -4.18 -4.61
N ILE A 158 -5.80 -4.05 -5.88
CA ILE A 158 -4.52 -3.50 -6.31
C ILE A 158 -4.80 -2.31 -7.21
N GLY A 159 -4.25 -1.15 -6.83
CA GLY A 159 -4.16 0.01 -7.72
C GLY A 159 -2.76 0.09 -8.30
N SER A 160 -2.65 0.19 -9.61
CA SER A 160 -1.37 0.19 -10.33
C SER A 160 -1.46 0.99 -11.62
N SER A 161 -0.40 0.96 -12.43
CA SER A 161 -0.44 1.32 -13.85
C SER A 161 -0.28 0.09 -14.76
N LEU A 162 -0.53 -1.13 -14.26
CA LEU A 162 -0.29 -2.37 -14.99
C LEU A 162 -1.22 -2.51 -16.20
N ALA A 163 -0.69 -3.02 -17.31
CA ALA A 163 -1.48 -3.33 -18.48
C ALA A 163 -1.97 -4.78 -18.51
N THR A 164 -1.21 -5.77 -18.01
CA THR A 164 -1.58 -7.20 -18.11
C THR A 164 -1.25 -8.00 -16.83
N VAL A 165 -2.19 -8.84 -16.36
CA VAL A 165 -1.99 -9.81 -15.26
C VAL A 165 -2.58 -11.15 -15.66
N ASN A 166 -1.81 -12.24 -15.52
CA ASN A 166 -2.16 -13.60 -15.94
C ASN A 166 -2.63 -13.67 -17.41
N GLY A 167 -2.01 -12.88 -18.31
CA GLY A 167 -2.38 -12.80 -19.72
C GLY A 167 -3.61 -11.93 -20.05
N GLU A 168 -4.28 -11.36 -19.05
CA GLU A 168 -5.46 -10.51 -19.25
C GLU A 168 -5.16 -9.03 -19.00
N VAL A 169 -5.74 -8.15 -19.82
CA VAL A 169 -5.55 -6.71 -19.67
C VAL A 169 -6.24 -6.21 -18.39
N SER A 170 -5.46 -5.65 -17.46
CA SER A 170 -5.95 -5.15 -16.17
C SER A 170 -5.53 -3.70 -15.96
N LEU A 171 -6.18 -2.79 -16.69
CA LEU A 171 -5.81 -1.37 -16.67
C LEU A 171 -6.11 -0.73 -15.31
N GLY A 172 -5.05 -0.48 -14.56
CA GLY A 172 -5.04 0.39 -13.41
C GLY A 172 -5.60 -0.18 -12.11
N ILE A 173 -6.62 -1.05 -12.14
CA ILE A 173 -7.18 -1.69 -10.95
C ILE A 173 -7.44 -3.18 -11.15
N MET A 174 -7.20 -3.96 -10.11
CA MET A 174 -7.45 -5.40 -10.10
C MET A 174 -7.93 -5.88 -8.74
N LYS A 175 -8.67 -6.99 -8.75
CA LYS A 175 -9.08 -7.73 -7.56
C LYS A 175 -8.52 -9.15 -7.64
N LEU A 176 -7.81 -9.56 -6.60
CA LEU A 176 -7.21 -10.89 -6.45
C LEU A 176 -7.80 -11.63 -5.27
N ASP A 177 -7.82 -12.95 -5.34
CA ASP A 177 -8.13 -13.83 -4.22
C ASP A 177 -7.03 -13.79 -3.15
N GLN A 178 -7.43 -13.65 -1.87
CA GLN A 178 -6.48 -13.57 -0.75
C GLN A 178 -5.71 -14.88 -0.52
N GLU A 179 -6.28 -16.03 -0.88
CA GLU A 179 -5.73 -17.36 -0.61
C GLU A 179 -4.91 -17.93 -1.77
N LYS A 180 -5.32 -17.68 -3.01
CA LYS A 180 -4.76 -18.29 -4.22
C LYS A 180 -4.05 -17.30 -5.12
N GLY A 181 -4.29 -15.99 -4.96
CA GLY A 181 -3.72 -14.96 -5.82
C GLY A 181 -4.32 -14.92 -7.23
N ALA A 182 -5.35 -15.74 -7.48
CA ALA A 182 -6.09 -15.74 -8.72
C ALA A 182 -6.84 -14.42 -8.91
N ARG A 183 -6.87 -13.90 -10.14
CA ARG A 183 -7.68 -12.75 -10.52
C ARG A 183 -9.16 -13.09 -10.38
N ASP A 184 -9.97 -12.15 -9.89
CA ASP A 184 -11.43 -12.25 -9.91
C ASP A 184 -11.95 -11.88 -11.32
N PRO A 185 -12.40 -12.84 -12.14
CA PRO A 185 -12.89 -12.57 -13.49
C PRO A 185 -14.21 -11.79 -13.49
N GLY A 186 -14.95 -11.80 -12.38
CA GLY A 186 -16.17 -11.03 -12.21
C GLY A 186 -15.91 -9.54 -11.92
N PHE A 187 -14.66 -9.15 -11.66
CA PHE A 187 -14.28 -7.77 -11.42
C PHE A 187 -13.96 -7.04 -12.74
N SER A 188 -14.89 -6.20 -13.17
CA SER A 188 -14.89 -5.59 -14.51
C SER A 188 -14.30 -4.17 -14.58
N ALA A 189 -13.90 -3.57 -13.46
CA ALA A 189 -13.38 -2.21 -13.44
C ALA A 189 -12.03 -2.11 -14.16
N HIS A 190 -11.86 -1.05 -14.93
CA HIS A 190 -10.60 -0.73 -15.58
C HIS A 190 -10.48 0.79 -15.72
N ALA A 191 -9.38 1.36 -15.24
CA ALA A 191 -9.06 2.78 -15.34
C ALA A 191 -8.14 2.98 -16.54
N GLN A 192 -8.51 3.88 -17.46
CA GLN A 192 -7.88 3.98 -18.78
C GLN A 192 -7.36 5.40 -19.04
N THR A 193 -6.28 5.47 -19.81
CA THR A 193 -5.65 6.67 -20.39
C THR A 193 -5.43 7.81 -19.37
N PRO A 194 -4.25 7.95 -18.73
CA PRO A 194 -3.08 7.06 -18.79
C PRO A 194 -3.26 5.75 -18.00
N GLY A 195 -4.30 5.61 -17.18
CA GLY A 195 -4.72 4.34 -16.60
C GLY A 195 -3.96 3.93 -15.33
N SER A 196 -3.60 4.89 -14.49
CA SER A 196 -2.89 4.66 -13.23
C SER A 196 -3.80 4.91 -12.03
N VAL A 197 -4.08 3.88 -11.23
CA VAL A 197 -4.71 4.03 -9.91
C VAL A 197 -3.62 4.06 -8.84
N LYS A 198 -3.59 5.15 -8.08
CA LYS A 198 -2.57 5.41 -7.06
C LYS A 198 -3.10 5.23 -5.64
N ALA A 199 -4.42 5.25 -5.47
CA ALA A 199 -5.07 5.12 -4.18
C ALA A 199 -6.43 4.42 -4.32
N ILE A 200 -6.79 3.64 -3.31
CA ILE A 200 -8.08 2.96 -3.19
C ILE A 200 -8.58 3.19 -1.77
N ALA A 201 -9.86 3.53 -1.62
CA ALA A 201 -10.52 3.68 -0.33
C ALA A 201 -11.76 2.82 -0.28
N ARG A 202 -11.87 2.00 0.77
CA ARG A 202 -13.08 1.21 1.03
C ARG A 202 -14.18 2.06 1.63
N GLN A 203 -15.39 1.81 1.18
CA GLN A 203 -16.60 2.35 1.79
C GLN A 203 -17.31 1.27 2.62
N PRO A 204 -18.12 1.66 3.63
CA PRO A 204 -18.86 0.71 4.46
C PRO A 204 -19.83 -0.20 3.69
N ASP A 205 -20.31 0.25 2.53
CA ASP A 205 -21.20 -0.50 1.64
C ASP A 205 -20.47 -1.49 0.72
N GLY A 206 -19.15 -1.64 0.89
CA GLY A 206 -18.31 -2.53 0.08
C GLY A 206 -17.87 -1.93 -1.26
N LYS A 207 -18.42 -0.77 -1.67
CA LYS A 207 -17.88 -0.03 -2.81
C LYS A 207 -16.49 0.49 -2.49
N VAL A 208 -15.76 0.88 -3.54
CA VAL A 208 -14.47 1.53 -3.37
C VAL A 208 -14.39 2.79 -4.21
N ILE A 209 -13.70 3.78 -3.66
CA ILE A 209 -13.30 4.99 -4.39
C ILE A 209 -11.87 4.77 -4.87
N ILE A 210 -11.63 5.02 -6.15
CA ILE A 210 -10.33 4.92 -6.78
C ILE A 210 -9.85 6.32 -7.14
N GLY A 211 -8.60 6.61 -6.81
CA GLY A 211 -7.94 7.89 -7.07
C GLY A 211 -6.62 7.66 -7.80
N GLY A 212 -6.32 8.51 -8.78
CA GLY A 212 -5.10 8.35 -9.57
C GLY A 212 -4.99 9.30 -10.74
N ASP A 213 -4.30 8.83 -11.77
CA ASP A 213 -4.09 9.51 -13.05
C ASP A 213 -4.72 8.65 -14.15
N PHE A 214 -5.98 8.95 -14.45
CA PHE A 214 -6.79 8.28 -15.47
C PHE A 214 -7.88 9.24 -15.93
N TRP A 215 -8.31 9.12 -17.18
CA TRP A 215 -9.36 9.96 -17.78
C TRP A 215 -10.68 9.22 -17.94
N PHE A 216 -10.62 7.88 -17.98
CA PHE A 216 -11.79 7.04 -18.16
C PHE A 216 -11.79 5.91 -17.14
N VAL A 217 -12.99 5.48 -16.77
CA VAL A 217 -13.20 4.23 -16.03
C VAL A 217 -14.32 3.48 -16.72
N SER A 218 -14.07 2.22 -17.08
CA SER A 218 -15.03 1.37 -17.79
C SER A 218 -15.61 2.04 -19.05
N GLY A 219 -14.76 2.71 -19.83
CA GLY A 219 -15.15 3.44 -21.06
C GLY A 219 -15.84 4.78 -20.85
N LEU A 220 -16.17 5.17 -19.61
CA LEU A 220 -16.87 6.43 -19.32
C LEU A 220 -15.91 7.51 -18.80
N PRO A 221 -16.09 8.79 -19.18
CA PRO A 221 -15.26 9.89 -18.69
C PRO A 221 -15.33 10.01 -17.15
N ARG A 222 -14.19 9.76 -16.51
CA ARG A 222 -13.98 9.83 -15.06
C ARG A 222 -12.55 10.27 -14.84
N GLN A 223 -12.35 11.55 -14.61
CA GLN A 223 -11.01 12.10 -14.47
C GLN A 223 -10.54 11.99 -13.02
N ASN A 224 -9.45 11.26 -12.80
CA ASN A 224 -8.69 11.11 -11.55
C ASN A 224 -9.45 10.50 -10.35
N LEU A 225 -10.78 10.48 -10.35
CA LEU A 225 -11.60 9.95 -9.27
C LEU A 225 -12.82 9.21 -9.83
N ALA A 226 -13.06 8.01 -9.31
CA ALA A 226 -14.25 7.22 -9.63
C ALA A 226 -14.66 6.35 -8.44
N ARG A 227 -15.93 5.95 -8.40
CA ARG A 227 -16.44 4.99 -7.43
C ARG A 227 -16.88 3.75 -8.17
N VAL A 228 -16.41 2.59 -7.73
CA VAL A 228 -16.72 1.29 -8.33
C VAL A 228 -17.31 0.35 -7.28
N SER A 229 -18.25 -0.48 -7.70
CA SER A 229 -18.89 -1.49 -6.85
C SER A 229 -17.95 -2.67 -6.58
N THR A 230 -18.37 -3.57 -5.70
CA THR A 230 -17.62 -4.80 -5.32
C THR A 230 -17.30 -5.73 -6.49
N ASN A 231 -18.12 -5.70 -7.54
CA ASN A 231 -17.94 -6.43 -8.81
C ASN A 231 -17.25 -5.58 -9.91
N GLY A 232 -16.76 -4.40 -9.56
CA GLY A 232 -16.08 -3.51 -10.49
C GLY A 232 -16.99 -2.70 -11.42
N THR A 233 -18.32 -2.76 -11.27
CA THR A 233 -19.20 -1.87 -12.03
C THR A 233 -19.02 -0.41 -11.60
N LEU A 234 -18.89 0.51 -12.56
CA LEU A 234 -18.77 1.94 -12.28
C LEU A 234 -20.09 2.50 -11.74
N ASP A 235 -20.03 3.27 -10.64
CA ASP A 235 -21.15 4.05 -10.14
C ASP A 235 -21.33 5.31 -11.01
N THR A 236 -22.27 5.25 -11.96
CA THR A 236 -22.49 6.31 -12.93
C THR A 236 -23.11 7.56 -12.31
N ALA A 237 -23.82 7.43 -11.19
CA ALA A 237 -24.43 8.53 -10.45
C ALA A 237 -23.39 9.35 -9.65
N TRP A 238 -22.19 8.81 -9.44
CA TRP A 238 -21.10 9.50 -8.75
C TRP A 238 -20.02 9.94 -9.74
N ALA A 239 -20.08 11.19 -10.18
CA ALA A 239 -19.23 11.75 -11.23
C ALA A 239 -18.56 13.08 -10.81
N PRO A 240 -17.73 13.08 -9.77
CA PRO A 240 -16.99 14.29 -9.37
C PRO A 240 -16.03 14.72 -10.49
N ARG A 241 -15.79 16.04 -10.61
CA ARG A 241 -14.86 16.64 -11.58
C ARG A 241 -13.76 17.41 -10.85
N PRO A 242 -12.83 16.71 -10.19
CA PRO A 242 -11.71 17.36 -9.52
C PRO A 242 -10.80 18.03 -10.56
N THR A 243 -10.39 19.27 -10.30
CA THR A 243 -9.63 20.10 -11.25
C THR A 243 -8.11 19.84 -11.23
N THR A 244 -7.62 18.95 -10.37
CA THR A 244 -6.18 18.67 -10.20
C THR A 244 -5.80 17.26 -10.64
N SER A 245 -4.60 17.11 -11.21
CA SER A 245 -4.07 15.88 -11.83
C SER A 245 -3.47 14.84 -10.87
N SER A 246 -3.46 15.08 -9.55
CA SER A 246 -2.97 14.08 -8.60
C SER A 246 -3.80 14.05 -7.32
N MET A 247 -4.48 12.94 -7.05
CA MET A 247 -5.11 12.66 -5.76
C MET A 247 -4.46 11.46 -5.09
N ARG A 248 -4.21 11.58 -3.79
CA ARG A 248 -3.86 10.48 -2.89
C ARG A 248 -4.99 10.34 -1.87
N CYS A 249 -5.37 9.12 -1.53
CA CYS A 249 -6.31 8.86 -0.45
C CYS A 249 -5.55 8.43 0.80
N CYS A 250 -5.90 8.97 1.96
CA CYS A 250 -5.48 8.46 3.25
C CYS A 250 -6.44 7.32 3.65
N SER A 251 -5.92 6.12 3.88
CA SER A 251 -6.68 5.04 4.52
C SER A 251 -6.48 5.14 6.03
N ALA A 252 -7.42 5.76 6.73
CA ALA A 252 -7.59 5.56 8.17
C ALA A 252 -9.06 5.20 8.40
N GLY A 253 -9.28 4.16 9.21
CA GLY A 253 -10.61 3.71 9.57
C GLY A 253 -11.52 4.88 9.93
N VAL A 254 -12.72 4.83 9.38
CA VAL A 254 -13.90 5.67 9.69
C VAL A 254 -14.00 7.08 9.09
N THR A 255 -12.97 7.71 8.53
CA THR A 255 -13.17 8.96 7.76
C THR A 255 -12.13 9.14 6.65
N CYS A 256 -12.59 9.24 5.39
CA CYS A 256 -11.75 9.64 4.26
C CYS A 256 -11.54 11.17 4.29
N SER A 257 -10.37 11.63 4.71
CA SER A 257 -9.92 13.00 4.47
C SER A 257 -9.04 13.05 3.21
N TRP A 258 -9.37 13.94 2.28
CA TRP A 258 -8.65 14.13 1.02
C TRP A 258 -7.69 15.31 1.14
N GLU A 259 -6.40 15.11 0.88
CA GLU A 259 -5.47 16.23 0.69
C GLU A 259 -5.37 16.57 -0.80
N VAL A 260 -5.86 17.76 -1.16
CA VAL A 260 -5.66 18.37 -2.47
C VAL A 260 -4.25 18.95 -2.52
N GLY A 261 -3.39 18.38 -3.35
CA GLY A 261 -2.03 18.85 -3.57
C GLY A 261 -1.99 20.17 -4.34
N SER A 262 -2.21 21.29 -3.64
CA SER A 262 -1.51 22.58 -3.75
C SER A 262 -2.31 23.66 -3.00
N ASN A 263 -1.71 24.23 -1.96
CA ASN A 263 -2.08 25.47 -1.29
C ASN A 263 -3.56 25.93 -1.39
N LYS A 264 -4.47 25.25 -0.68
CA LYS A 264 -5.52 25.87 0.16
C LYS A 264 -6.42 24.78 0.75
N SER A 265 -6.51 24.81 2.07
CA SER A 265 -7.40 24.01 2.90
C SER A 265 -8.87 24.27 2.56
N ALA A 266 -9.65 23.20 2.40
CA ALA A 266 -11.06 23.22 2.77
C ALA A 266 -11.12 22.67 4.19
N GLU A 267 -11.36 23.54 5.16
CA GLU A 267 -11.46 23.20 6.57
C GLU A 267 -12.74 22.42 6.89
N SER A 268 -12.63 21.46 7.80
CA SER A 268 -13.60 21.34 8.89
C SER A 268 -12.88 20.93 10.19
N SER A 269 -12.80 21.89 11.12
CA SER A 269 -12.53 21.79 12.56
C SER A 269 -11.31 21.00 13.08
N SER A 270 -10.25 21.78 13.35
CA SER A 270 -9.34 21.74 14.52
C SER A 270 -8.67 20.43 14.96
N MET A 271 -7.43 20.22 14.51
CA MET A 271 -6.26 19.99 15.37
C MET A 271 -5.00 20.43 14.58
N PRO A 272 -4.08 21.23 15.15
CA PRO A 272 -2.88 21.66 14.44
C PRO A 272 -1.87 20.49 14.39
N LEU A 273 -1.82 19.78 13.26
CA LEU A 273 -0.78 18.78 13.03
C LEU A 273 0.56 19.48 12.73
N PRO A 274 1.67 19.07 13.37
CA PRO A 274 3.00 19.60 13.06
C PRO A 274 3.38 19.27 11.62
N ARG A 275 4.08 20.20 10.96
CA ARG A 275 4.59 20.04 9.59
C ARG A 275 5.56 18.86 9.48
N LEU A 276 5.04 17.67 9.21
CA LEU A 276 5.83 16.49 8.88
C LEU A 276 5.93 16.36 7.36
N ARG A 277 7.16 16.38 6.85
CA ARG A 277 7.42 16.06 5.43
C ARG A 277 7.16 14.56 5.24
N ARG A 278 6.23 14.23 4.34
CA ARG A 278 5.95 12.89 3.76
C ARG A 278 6.13 11.74 4.77
N SER A 279 5.13 11.54 5.61
CA SER A 279 5.10 10.45 6.60
C SER A 279 3.90 9.54 6.35
N ALA A 280 4.10 8.21 6.42
CA ALA A 280 2.99 7.26 6.51
C ALA A 280 2.46 7.30 7.95
N ILE A 281 1.17 7.61 8.12
CA ILE A 281 0.52 7.68 9.43
C ILE A 281 -0.40 6.47 9.57
N LEU A 282 -0.23 5.72 10.65
CA LEU A 282 -1.11 4.61 11.03
C LEU A 282 -1.51 4.79 12.49
N TRP A 283 -2.82 4.76 12.75
CA TRP A 283 -3.38 4.85 14.10
C TRP A 283 -3.33 3.46 14.75
N ILE A 284 -2.82 3.40 15.98
CA ILE A 284 -2.79 2.22 16.86
C ILE A 284 -3.70 2.50 18.05
#